data_AF-A0A2H5F274-F1
#
_entry.id   AF-A0A2H5F274-F1
#
_cell.length_a   1.000
_cell.length_b   1.000
_cell.length_c   1.000
_cell.angle_alpha   90.00
_cell.angle_beta   90.00
_cell.angle_gamma   90.00
#
_symmetry.space_group_name_H-M   'P 1'
#
loop_
_entity.id
_entity.type
_entity.pdbx_description
1 polymer ?
#
loop_
_entity_poly.entity_id
_entity_poly.type
_entity_poly.pdbx_seq_one_letter_code
_entity_poly.pdbx_strand_id
1 'polypeptide(L)'
;MTVQEQLLIEQRVTNEAKSPLVAYLLLIFLWGFGVHRIYLGRWDSGILMAATWGLGWLTAPILIGFPLLGFVCLWVIVDLFLIPGMIEEDNAVNRQRIASELARY
;
A
#
# COMPACT_ATOMS: atom_id res chain seq x y z
N MET A 1 5.13 24.71 20.26
CA MET A 1 4.35 24.57 19.02
C MET A 1 3.18 25.54 19.07
N THR A 2 3.15 26.49 18.16
CA THR A 2 2.03 27.43 17.96
C THR A 2 0.96 26.79 17.07
N VAL A 3 -0.27 27.30 17.11
CA VAL A 3 -1.39 26.78 16.29
C VAL A 3 -1.09 26.91 14.79
N GLN A 4 -0.37 27.96 14.39
CA GLN A 4 0.04 28.19 13.00
C GLN A 4 1.00 27.11 12.50
N GLU A 5 1.98 26.71 13.33
CA GLU A 5 2.90 25.61 13.02
C GLU A 5 2.15 24.28 12.86
N GLN A 6 1.18 24.00 13.72
CA GLN A 6 0.37 22.78 13.64
C GLN A 6 -0.46 22.73 12.35
N LEU A 7 -1.11 23.83 11.99
CA LEU A 7 -1.88 23.94 10.74
C LEU A 7 -1.00 23.73 9.51
N LEU A 8 0.21 24.30 9.50
CA LEU A 8 1.17 24.12 8.40
C LEU A 8 1.63 22.66 8.27
N ILE A 9 1.88 21.98 9.39
CA ILE A 9 2.22 20.56 9.42
C ILE A 9 1.08 19.74 8.82
N GLU A 10 -0.16 19.96 9.26
CA GLU A 10 -1.31 19.20 8.76
C GLU A 10 -1.58 19.45 7.26
N GLN A 11 -1.42 20.69 6.80
CA GLN A 11 -1.52 21.00 5.38
C GLN A 11 -0.46 20.26 4.55
N ARG A 12 0.81 20.26 4.98
CA ARG A 12 1.87 19.53 4.28
C ARG A 12 1.66 18.02 4.32
N VAL A 13 1.30 17.46 5.48
CA VAL A 13 1.00 16.03 5.61
C VAL A 13 -0.14 15.62 4.69
N THR A 14 -1.21 16.42 4.62
CA THR A 14 -2.36 16.13 3.75
C THR A 14 -1.99 16.22 2.27
N ASN A 15 -1.14 17.18 1.90
CA ASN A 15 -0.70 17.37 0.51
C ASN A 15 0.27 16.26 0.05
N GLU A 16 1.08 15.73 0.96
CA GLU A 16 2.04 14.65 0.69
C GLU A 16 1.48 13.24 1.00
N ALA A 17 0.24 13.16 1.51
CA ALA A 17 -0.43 11.89 1.79
C ALA A 17 -0.72 11.11 0.50
N LYS A 18 -0.45 9.80 0.52
CA LYS A 18 -0.81 8.92 -0.60
C LYS A 18 -2.33 8.80 -0.70
N SER A 19 -2.85 8.76 -1.93
CA SER A 19 -4.29 8.73 -2.16
C SER A 19 -4.87 7.34 -1.89
N PRO A 20 -5.82 7.19 -0.94
CA PRO A 20 -6.50 5.91 -0.68
C PRO A 20 -7.24 5.42 -1.91
N LEU A 21 -7.86 6.35 -2.64
CA LEU A 21 -8.61 6.06 -3.85
C LEU A 21 -7.71 5.39 -4.89
N VAL A 22 -6.49 5.89 -5.07
CA VAL A 22 -5.52 5.29 -6.01
C VAL A 22 -5.14 3.89 -5.57
N ALA A 23 -4.93 3.64 -4.28
CA ALA A 23 -4.63 2.31 -3.76
C ALA A 23 -5.77 1.31 -4.02
N TYR A 24 -7.04 1.71 -3.81
CA TYR A 24 -8.20 0.86 -4.11
C TYR A 24 -8.41 0.65 -5.61
N LEU A 25 -8.17 1.68 -6.44
CA LEU A 25 -8.23 1.54 -7.89
C LEU A 25 -7.17 0.56 -8.41
N LEU A 26 -5.94 0.64 -7.89
CA LEU A 26 -4.87 -0.30 -8.20
C LEU A 26 -5.22 -1.72 -7.74
N LEU A 27 -5.86 -1.87 -6.58
CA LEU A 27 -6.31 -3.17 -6.09
C LEU A 27 -7.36 -3.79 -7.04
N ILE A 28 -8.35 -3.02 -7.50
CA ILE A 28 -9.40 -3.55 -8.39
C ILE A 28 -8.87 -3.82 -9.80
N PHE A 29 -8.06 -2.91 -10.36
CA PHE A 29 -7.61 -2.98 -11.75
C PHE A 29 -6.41 -3.93 -11.92
N LEU A 30 -5.51 -3.97 -10.94
CA LEU A 30 -4.28 -4.78 -10.92
C LEU A 30 -4.31 -5.89 -9.86
N TRP A 31 -5.52 -6.33 -9.48
CA TRP A 31 -5.87 -7.44 -8.59
C TRP A 31 -4.71 -8.30 -8.07
N GLY A 32 -4.16 -9.20 -8.90
CA GLY A 32 -3.13 -10.16 -8.50
C GLY A 32 -1.68 -9.68 -8.71
N PHE A 33 -1.47 -8.54 -9.35
CA PHE A 33 -0.13 -8.04 -9.68
C PHE A 33 0.58 -7.35 -8.50
N GLY A 34 -0.10 -7.12 -7.36
CA GLY A 34 0.53 -6.59 -6.15
C GLY A 34 0.98 -5.11 -6.23
N VAL A 35 0.57 -4.39 -7.29
CA VAL A 35 1.00 -3.01 -7.54
C VAL A 35 0.43 -2.02 -6.52
N HIS A 36 -0.74 -2.29 -5.94
CA HIS A 36 -1.30 -1.49 -4.85
C HIS A 36 -0.39 -1.50 -3.61
N ARG A 37 0.29 -2.62 -3.29
CA ARG A 37 1.26 -2.69 -2.18
C ARG A 37 2.55 -1.95 -2.50
N ILE A 38 3.03 -2.07 -3.74
CA ILE A 38 4.21 -1.34 -4.23
C ILE A 38 3.98 0.18 -4.14
N TYR A 39 2.79 0.66 -4.54
CA TYR A 39 2.40 2.06 -4.41
C TYR A 39 2.41 2.54 -2.95
N LEU A 40 1.92 1.70 -2.04
CA LEU A 40 1.97 1.94 -0.59
C LEU A 40 3.36 1.72 0.03
N GLY A 41 4.43 1.58 -0.77
CA GLY A 41 5.81 1.48 -0.28
C GLY A 41 6.25 0.09 0.18
N ARG A 42 5.37 -0.91 0.09
CA ARG A 42 5.61 -2.29 0.53
C ARG A 42 6.02 -3.17 -0.66
N TRP A 43 7.23 -2.91 -1.15
CA TRP A 43 7.78 -3.55 -2.36
C TRP A 43 8.02 -5.06 -2.20
N ASP A 44 8.55 -5.46 -1.05
CA ASP A 44 8.86 -6.85 -0.68
C ASP A 44 7.66 -7.80 -0.92
N SER A 45 6.51 -7.35 -0.44
CA SER A 45 5.30 -8.13 -0.36
C SER A 45 4.40 -7.94 -1.58
N GLY A 46 4.51 -6.80 -2.28
CA GLY A 46 3.94 -6.63 -3.62
C GLY A 46 4.62 -7.53 -4.66
N ILE A 47 5.95 -7.64 -4.64
CA ILE A 47 6.69 -8.55 -5.51
C ILE A 47 6.35 -10.00 -5.20
N LEU A 48 6.29 -10.37 -3.92
CA LEU A 48 5.91 -11.73 -3.51
C LEU A 48 4.53 -12.12 -4.07
N MET A 49 3.57 -11.20 -4.00
CA MET A 49 2.22 -11.40 -4.53
C MET A 49 2.21 -11.53 -6.06
N ALA A 50 2.97 -10.68 -6.77
CA ALA A 50 3.12 -10.79 -8.22
C ALA A 50 3.75 -12.13 -8.63
N ALA A 51 4.74 -12.60 -7.86
CA ALA A 51 5.40 -13.88 -8.07
C ALA A 51 4.46 -15.06 -7.80
N THR A 52 3.68 -15.07 -6.71
CA THR A 52 2.69 -16.13 -6.46
C THR A 52 1.56 -16.12 -7.49
N TRP A 53 1.13 -14.94 -7.95
CA TRP A 53 0.14 -14.83 -9.03
C TRP A 53 0.68 -15.37 -10.36
N GLY A 54 1.91 -14.99 -10.73
CA GLY A 54 2.58 -15.48 -11.93
C GLY A 54 2.85 -16.98 -11.90
N LEU A 55 3.34 -17.51 -10.76
CA LEU A 55 3.55 -18.93 -10.54
C LEU A 55 2.24 -19.72 -10.52
N GLY A 56 1.17 -19.14 -9.94
CA GLY A 56 -0.17 -19.71 -9.96
C GLY A 56 -0.68 -19.89 -11.39
N TRP A 57 -0.50 -18.89 -12.25
CA TRP A 57 -0.83 -19.00 -13.67
C TRP A 57 0.07 -19.98 -14.43
N LEU A 58 1.37 -20.00 -14.15
CA LEU A 58 2.32 -20.91 -14.81
C LEU A 58 2.05 -22.38 -14.48
N THR A 59 1.61 -22.66 -13.25
CA THR A 59 1.30 -24.02 -12.76
C THR A 59 -0.16 -24.41 -12.92
N ALA A 60 -1.03 -23.48 -13.34
CA ALA A 60 -2.45 -23.73 -13.61
C ALA A 60 -2.71 -24.85 -14.63
N PRO A 61 -1.93 -25.01 -15.72
CA PRO A 61 -2.11 -26.11 -16.67
C PRO A 61 -1.93 -27.51 -16.06
N ILE A 62 -1.19 -27.61 -14.95
CA ILE A 62 -0.92 -28.86 -14.22
C ILE A 62 -1.97 -29.08 -13.10
N LEU A 63 -3.02 -28.25 -13.05
CA LEU A 63 -4.05 -28.20 -11.98
C LEU A 63 -3.51 -27.83 -10.58
N ILE A 64 -2.19 -27.71 -10.39
CA ILE A 64 -1.54 -27.35 -9.13
C ILE A 64 -1.63 -25.84 -8.85
N GLY A 65 -1.82 -25.01 -9.88
CA GLY A 65 -1.90 -23.56 -9.74
C GLY A 65 -3.21 -23.03 -9.12
N PHE A 66 -4.28 -23.83 -9.11
CA PHE A 66 -5.58 -23.40 -8.58
C PHE A 66 -5.57 -23.03 -7.09
N PRO A 67 -4.95 -23.83 -6.19
CA PRO A 67 -4.73 -23.43 -4.80
C PRO A 67 -3.97 -22.10 -4.65
N LEU A 68 -2.94 -21.87 -5.46
CA LEU A 68 -2.15 -20.62 -5.42
C LEU A 68 -2.99 -19.41 -5.85
N LEU A 69 -3.77 -19.55 -6.92
CA LEU A 69 -4.70 -18.51 -7.37
C LEU A 69 -5.76 -18.20 -6.31
N GLY A 70 -6.32 -19.24 -5.67
CA GLY A 70 -7.25 -19.09 -4.55
C GLY A 70 -6.64 -18.40 -3.33
N PHE A 71 -5.38 -18.71 -3.01
CA PHE A 71 -4.64 -18.03 -1.96
C PHE A 71 -4.43 -16.55 -2.27
N VAL A 72 -4.05 -16.19 -3.51
CA VAL A 72 -3.93 -14.78 -3.92
C VAL A 72 -5.28 -14.06 -3.85
N CYS A 73 -6.39 -14.71 -4.22
CA CYS A 73 -7.72 -14.13 -4.04
C CYS A 73 -8.06 -13.85 -2.57
N LEU A 74 -7.76 -14.77 -1.65
CA LEU A 74 -7.94 -14.54 -0.22
C LEU A 74 -7.03 -13.41 0.27
N TRP A 75 -5.79 -13.36 -0.22
CA TRP A 75 -4.84 -12.31 0.09
C TRP A 75 -5.36 -10.93 -0.31
N VAL A 76 -5.91 -10.77 -1.51
CA VAL A 76 -6.50 -9.50 -1.97
C VAL A 76 -7.63 -9.03 -1.04
N ILE A 77 -8.44 -9.96 -0.53
CA ILE A 77 -9.50 -9.63 0.45
C ILE A 77 -8.88 -9.13 1.76
N VAL A 78 -7.83 -9.78 2.24
CA VAL A 78 -7.09 -9.35 3.44
C VAL A 78 -6.43 -7.97 3.21
N ASP A 79 -5.90 -7.73 2.01
CA ASP A 79 -5.31 -6.44 1.64
C ASP A 79 -6.33 -5.30 1.67
N LEU A 80 -7.61 -5.56 1.37
CA LEU A 80 -8.69 -4.56 1.48
C LEU A 80 -8.77 -3.94 2.90
N PHE A 81 -8.51 -4.77 3.92
CA PHE A 81 -8.48 -4.35 5.32
C PHE A 81 -7.12 -3.77 5.75
N LEU A 82 -6.03 -4.17 5.08
CA LEU A 82 -4.69 -3.64 5.38
C LEU A 82 -4.45 -2.25 4.78
N ILE A 83 -5.06 -1.90 3.64
CA ILE A 83 -4.92 -0.58 2.98
C ILE A 83 -5.09 0.60 3.95
N PRO A 84 -6.17 0.71 4.75
CA PRO A 84 -6.32 1.84 5.66
C PRO A 84 -5.17 1.92 6.68
N GLY A 85 -4.73 0.78 7.22
CA GLY A 85 -3.60 0.73 8.16
C GLY A 85 -2.28 1.17 7.53
N MET A 86 -2.01 0.75 6.28
CA MET A 86 -0.82 1.17 5.53
C MET A 86 -0.77 2.69 5.30
N ILE A 87 -1.92 3.28 4.98
CA ILE A 87 -2.02 4.72 4.73
C ILE A 87 -1.82 5.52 6.01
N GLU A 88 -2.35 5.03 7.14
CA GLU A 88 -2.15 5.66 8.44
C GLU A 88 -0.68 5.63 8.86
N GLU A 89 0.01 4.50 8.64
CA GLU A 89 1.44 4.36 8.90
C GLU A 89 2.27 5.32 8.04
N ASP A 90 2.02 5.38 6.73
CA ASP A 90 2.69 6.32 5.81
C ASP A 90 2.46 7.79 6.23
N ASN A 91 1.25 8.15 6.62
CA ASN A 91 0.92 9.50 7.07
C ASN A 91 1.61 9.84 8.41
N ALA A 92 1.74 8.88 9.32
CA ALA A 92 2.46 9.06 10.58
C ALA A 92 3.96 9.32 10.34
N VAL A 93 4.58 8.57 9.43
CA VAL A 93 5.99 8.77 9.04
C VAL A 93 6.19 10.15 8.40
N ASN A 94 5.32 10.54 7.47
CA ASN A 94 5.39 11.86 6.83
C ASN A 94 5.24 13.01 7.84
N ARG A 95 4.31 12.86 8.81
CA ARG A 95 4.14 13.84 9.89
C ARG A 95 5.40 14.00 10.74
N GLN A 96 6.05 12.90 11.11
CA GLN A 96 7.30 12.94 11.87
C GLN A 96 8.43 13.58 11.07
N ARG A 97 8.56 13.25 9.78
CA ARG A 97 9.58 13.85 8.90
C ARG A 97 9.42 15.37 8.82
N ILE A 98 8.22 15.85 8.50
CA ILE A 98 7.93 17.30 8.39
C ILE A 98 8.18 18.01 9.73
N ALA A 99 7.78 17.40 10.85
CA ALA A 99 8.06 17.96 12.17
C ALA A 99 9.57 18.08 12.45
N SER A 100 10.37 17.08 12.04
CA SER A 100 11.83 17.10 12.19
C SER A 100 12.54 18.10 11.27
N GLU A 101 11.94 18.41 10.11
CA GLU A 101 12.44 19.43 9.19
C GLU A 101 12.20 20.82 9.76
N LEU A 102 11.00 21.08 10.29
CA LEU A 102 10.66 22.35 10.93
C LEU A 102 11.45 22.61 12.22
N ALA A 103 11.73 21.57 13.01
CA ALA A 103 12.54 21.69 14.22
C ALA A 103 14.04 21.97 13.96
N ARG A 104 14.51 21.79 12.72
CA ARG A 104 15.89 22.07 12.30
C ARG A 104 16.08 23.50 11.80
N TYR A 105 15.00 24.25 11.61
CA TYR A 105 14.99 25.68 11.27
C TYR A 105 14.72 26.53 12.50
#